data_AF-A0A2E7HQ68-F1
#
_entry.id   AF-A0A2E7HQ68-F1
#
_cell.length_a   1.000
_cell.length_b   1.000
_cell.length_c   1.000
_cell.angle_alpha   90.00
_cell.angle_beta   90.00
_cell.angle_gamma   90.00
#
_symmetry.space_group_name_H-M   'P 1'
#
loop_
_entity.id
_entity.type
_entity.pdbx_description
1 polymer ?
#
loop_
_entity_poly.entity_id
_entity_poly.type
_entity_poly.pdbx_seq_one_letter_code
_entity_poly.pdbx_strand_id
1 'polypeptide(L)' 'MGVNMAFNVEWVTLNAMAKATGYTVAALRSKIKRGQLFEEKHWRRAQDGRLLIHVENFNDWLKQ' A
#
# COMPACT_ATOMS: atom_id res chain seq x y z
N MET A 1 10.32 -23.69 21.40
CA MET A 1 9.47 -23.23 20.28
C MET A 1 9.77 -21.76 20.06
N GLY A 2 10.46 -21.42 18.97
CA GLY A 2 10.76 -20.02 18.67
C GLY A 2 9.51 -19.33 18.15
N VAL A 3 9.09 -18.25 18.80
CA VAL A 3 8.13 -17.32 18.21
C VAL A 3 8.80 -16.70 17.00
N ASN A 4 8.32 -17.08 15.81
CA ASN A 4 8.73 -16.44 14.57
C ASN A 4 8.09 -15.05 14.58
N MET A 5 8.82 -14.04 15.05
CA MET A 5 8.38 -12.66 15.04
C MET A 5 8.48 -12.14 13.61
N ALA A 6 7.51 -12.50 12.78
CA ALA A 6 7.38 -11.95 11.45
C ALA A 6 7.07 -10.45 11.59
N PHE A 7 8.02 -9.60 11.20
CA PHE A 7 7.77 -8.16 11.08
C PHE A 7 6.69 -7.95 10.02
N ASN A 8 5.48 -7.58 10.45
CA ASN A 8 4.41 -7.22 9.51
C ASN A 8 4.67 -5.78 9.03
N VAL A 9 5.00 -5.62 7.76
CA VAL A 9 5.21 -4.29 7.18
C VAL A 9 3.85 -3.73 6.78
N GLU A 10 3.28 -2.86 7.61
CA GLU A 10 1.95 -2.28 7.39
C GLU A 10 1.93 -1.30 6.20
N TRP A 11 2.97 -0.49 6.06
CA TRP A 11 3.09 0.56 5.05
C TRP A 11 4.25 0.29 4.10
N VAL A 12 3.95 0.14 2.82
CA VAL A 12 4.94 -0.18 1.78
C VAL A 12 4.96 0.87 0.69
N THR A 13 6.11 1.06 0.04
CA THR A 13 6.21 1.96 -1.11
C THR A 13 5.35 1.46 -2.29
N LEU A 14 4.98 2.36 -3.20
CA LEU A 14 4.29 1.98 -4.44
C LEU A 14 5.04 0.91 -5.25
N ASN A 15 6.38 0.95 -5.25
CA ASN A 15 7.21 -0.03 -5.97
C ASN A 15 7.10 -1.43 -5.33
N ALA A 16 7.15 -1.50 -4.00
CA ALA A 16 6.97 -2.75 -3.28
C ALA A 16 5.55 -3.31 -3.48
N MET A 17 4.53 -2.45 -3.39
CA MET A 17 3.15 -2.86 -3.62
C MET A 17 2.92 -3.35 -5.06
N ALA A 18 3.47 -2.65 -6.05
CA ALA A 18 3.44 -3.04 -7.45
C ALA A 18 4.06 -4.44 -7.66
N LYS A 19 5.24 -4.69 -7.08
CA LYS A 19 5.90 -5.99 -7.15
C LYS A 19 5.08 -7.10 -6.48
N ALA A 20 4.44 -6.83 -5.34
CA ALA A 20 3.67 -7.82 -4.60
C ALA A 20 2.33 -8.16 -5.27
N THR A 21 1.68 -7.19 -5.91
CA THR A 21 0.31 -7.34 -6.42
C THR A 21 0.23 -7.51 -7.95
N GLY A 22 1.32 -7.26 -8.67
CA GLY A 22 1.33 -7.23 -10.14
C GLY A 22 0.77 -5.94 -10.74
N TYR A 23 0.30 -4.98 -9.93
CA TYR A 23 -0.05 -3.65 -10.43
C TYR A 23 1.19 -2.88 -10.88
N THR A 24 1.03 -1.97 -11.84
CA THR A 24 2.06 -0.97 -12.12
C THR A 24 1.97 0.20 -11.14
N VAL A 25 3.09 0.87 -10.87
CA VAL A 25 3.12 2.10 -10.07
C VAL A 25 2.20 3.17 -10.66
N ALA A 26 2.12 3.26 -11.99
CA ALA A 26 1.22 4.17 -12.69
C ALA A 26 -0.25 3.85 -12.40
N ALA A 27 -0.65 2.58 -12.40
CA ALA A 27 -2.00 2.16 -12.04
C ALA A 27 -2.35 2.54 -10.60
N LEU A 28 -1.44 2.29 -9.64
CA LEU A 28 -1.65 2.68 -8.24
C LEU A 28 -1.81 4.19 -8.08
N ARG A 29 -0.92 5.00 -8.69
CA ARG A 29 -1.05 6.47 -8.70
C ARG A 29 -2.37 6.92 -9.32
N SER A 30 -2.82 6.26 -10.38
CA SER A 30 -4.07 6.60 -11.03
C SER A 30 -5.29 6.30 -10.15
N LYS A 31 -5.25 5.25 -9.33
CA LYS A 31 -6.32 4.95 -8.34
C LYS A 31 -6.38 6.04 -7.25
N ILE A 32 -5.23 6.47 -6.75
CA ILE A 32 -5.12 7.60 -5.81
C ILE A 32 -5.69 8.87 -6.45
N LYS A 33 -5.24 9.23 -7.66
CA LYS A 33 -5.69 10.44 -8.37
C LYS A 33 -7.19 10.46 -8.64
N ARG A 34 -7.81 9.30 -8.89
CA ARG A 34 -9.26 9.17 -9.10
C ARG A 34 -10.09 9.13 -7.81
N GLY A 35 -9.46 9.19 -6.64
CA GLY A 35 -10.16 9.09 -5.35
C GLY A 35 -10.67 7.68 -5.02
N GLN A 36 -10.21 6.65 -5.73
CA GLN A 36 -10.55 5.25 -5.42
C GLN A 36 -9.85 4.78 -4.13
N LEU A 37 -8.72 5.41 -3.79
CA LEU A 37 -7.97 5.15 -2.57
C LEU A 37 -7.96 6.42 -1.69
N PHE A 38 -8.36 6.30 -0.43
CA PHE A 38 -8.47 7.41 0.51
C PHE A 38 -7.15 7.62 1.27
N GLU A 39 -6.76 8.88 1.45
CA GLU A 39 -5.59 9.27 2.23
C GLU A 39 -5.75 8.86 3.71
N GLU A 40 -4.66 8.53 4.38
CA GLU A 40 -4.56 7.95 5.73
C GLU A 40 -5.24 6.58 5.93
N LYS A 41 -6.11 6.12 5.01
CA LYS A 41 -6.68 4.77 5.01
C LYS A 41 -5.91 3.82 4.10
N HIS A 42 -5.85 4.12 2.80
CA HIS A 42 -5.24 3.25 1.80
C HIS A 42 -3.82 3.71 1.44
N TRP A 43 -3.54 5.01 1.53
CA TRP A 43 -2.23 5.58 1.20
C TRP A 43 -1.90 6.78 2.09
N ARG A 44 -0.62 7.10 2.24
CA ARG A 44 -0.14 8.31 2.95
C ARG A 44 1.17 8.83 2.38
N ARG A 45 1.55 10.05 2.75
CA ARG A 45 2.91 10.57 2.54
C ARG A 45 3.78 10.32 3.76
N ALA A 46 4.97 9.76 3.53
CA ALA A 46 6.02 9.68 4.53
C ALA A 46 6.67 11.06 4.75
N GLN A 47 7.45 11.19 5.82
CA GLN A 47 8.18 12.43 6.14
C GLN A 47 9.16 12.86 5.03
N ASP A 48 9.66 11.91 4.24
CA ASP A 48 10.52 12.15 3.08
C ASP A 48 9.74 12.46 1.77
N GLY A 49 8.41 12.59 1.86
CA GLY A 49 7.53 12.88 0.73
C GLY A 49 7.16 11.66 -0.13
N ARG A 50 7.66 10.45 0.18
CA ARG A 50 7.28 9.24 -0.56
C ARG A 50 5.85 8.82 -0.28
N LEU A 51 5.19 8.26 -1.29
CA LEU A 51 3.87 7.66 -1.15
C LEU A 51 4.00 6.21 -0.67
N LEU A 52 3.30 5.93 0.43
CA LEU A 52 3.15 4.59 1.01
C LEU A 52 1.71 4.11 0.83
N ILE A 53 1.53 2.79 0.76
CA ILE A 53 0.25 2.09 0.71
C ILE A 53 0.13 1.23 1.96
N HIS A 54 -1.03 1.27 2.61
CA HIS A 54 -1.36 0.36 3.70
C HIS A 54 -1.73 -1.00 3.11
N VAL A 55 -0.99 -2.05 3.47
CA VAL A 55 -1.13 -3.38 2.85
C VAL A 55 -2.53 -3.96 3.09
N GLU A 56 -2.96 -4.03 4.36
CA GLU A 56 -4.23 -4.68 4.71
C GLU A 56 -5.44 -3.91 4.15
N ASN A 57 -5.52 -2.60 4.38
CA ASN A 57 -6.62 -1.78 3.85
C ASN A 57 -6.68 -1.80 2.30
N PHE A 58 -5.54 -1.88 1.60
CA PHE A 58 -5.57 -2.06 0.15
C PHE A 58 -6.09 -3.44 -0.25
N ASN A 59 -5.70 -4.50 0.46
CA ASN A 59 -6.23 -5.85 0.24
C ASN A 59 -7.73 -5.92 0.51
N ASP A 60 -8.24 -5.20 1.51
CA ASP A 60 -9.67 -5.12 1.78
C ASP A 60 -10.40 -4.33 0.69
N TRP A 61 -9.79 -3.27 0.16
CA TRP A 61 -10.31 -2.55 -1.00
C TRP A 61 -10.42 -3.45 -2.25
N LEU A 62 -9.48 -4.39 -2.46
CA LEU A 62 -9.54 -5.34 -3.59
C LEU A 62 -10.71 -6.34 -3.51
N LYS A 63 -11.25 -6.59 -2.32
CA LYS A 63 -12.36 -7.53 -2.10
C LYS A 63 -13.74 -6.89 -2.33
N GLN A 64 -13.79 -5.58 -2.59
CA GLN A 64 -15.03 -4.82 -2.80
C GLN A 64 -15.70 -5.13 -4.13
#